data_AF-A0A1R4JHB3-F1
#
_entry.id   AF-A0A1R4JHB3-F1
#
_cell.length_a   1.000
_cell.length_b   1.000
_cell.length_c   1.000
_cell.angle_alpha   90.00
_cell.angle_beta   90.00
_cell.angle_gamma   90.00
#
_symmetry.space_group_name_H-M   'P 1'
#
loop_
_entity.id
_entity.type
_entity.pdbx_description
1 polymer ?
#
loop_
_entity_poly.entity_id
_entity_poly.type
_entity_poly.pdbx_seq_one_letter_code
_entity_poly.pdbx_strand_id
1 'polypeptide(L)'
;MPVSPSPSSSLRLAAALGLGLSLVLTGCGEDPNASSAAGSSSSEWASETNDSSSSASADRSADARESERAEDGRGDDVSEESARESEESARESEKAERAEKERQEREARKEQERETQARAEAKKSAAAEREAEQAEASRKAEASAAAERKAEQAAAQQREREAADKKAAEAKATEQKTAEQKTAEQAVATDAAQAAAPAPSQASAKPASPAYVDGERGIVVSVTDGDTLRIRINGVEERVRLLNIDTPETKHPSHGVQCLGPESTAALKSLVAPGQPVTLRYDKERRDRYDRVLAGVWAGDTFVNAEMARLGLGEPVIFQPNVRFYNEVHAAWQEAKAAGRGQFASGLGCTPGTASAPAQAAPAPQQFAAPASKPAPAPAPASKPVAAPAPAPAPKPAAGGSGPVAGNTATKTCPASHPVKANDNSGIYHLPHNQAYSQTNARNCYATAAAAQAAGYRAAKR
;
A
#
# COMPACT_ATOMS: atom_id res chain seq x y z
N MET A 1 -12.13 -66.39 -24.19
CA MET A 1 -12.91 -65.62 -25.19
C MET A 1 -12.47 -64.16 -25.10
N PRO A 2 -12.39 -63.43 -26.23
CA PRO A 2 -11.17 -62.66 -26.53
C PRO A 2 -11.43 -61.18 -26.91
N VAL A 3 -10.40 -60.54 -27.49
CA VAL A 3 -10.37 -59.27 -28.28
C VAL A 3 -10.73 -57.96 -27.55
N SER A 4 -10.11 -56.80 -27.80
CA SER A 4 -8.86 -56.44 -28.52
C SER A 4 -8.41 -55.01 -28.12
N PRO A 5 -7.21 -54.53 -28.53
CA PRO A 5 -6.56 -53.34 -27.95
C PRO A 5 -6.69 -52.03 -28.77
N SER A 6 -6.17 -50.93 -28.18
CA SER A 6 -5.45 -49.74 -28.72
C SER A 6 -5.68 -49.27 -30.18
N PRO A 7 -5.63 -47.95 -30.42
CA PRO A 7 -4.34 -47.32 -30.78
C PRO A 7 -4.14 -45.96 -30.05
N SER A 8 -2.94 -45.49 -29.68
CA SER A 8 -1.63 -45.43 -30.36
C SER A 8 -1.63 -44.60 -31.66
N SER A 9 -1.36 -43.29 -31.53
CA SER A 9 -0.93 -42.46 -32.66
C SER A 9 0.41 -41.80 -32.33
N SER A 10 1.43 -42.14 -33.10
CA SER A 10 2.77 -41.55 -33.06
C SER A 10 3.24 -41.28 -34.49
N LEU A 11 4.10 -40.27 -34.64
CA LEU A 11 4.77 -39.84 -35.87
C LEU A 11 3.89 -39.33 -37.02
N ARG A 12 4.13 -38.06 -37.40
CA ARG A 12 4.85 -37.78 -38.66
C ARG A 12 5.86 -36.64 -38.47
N LEU A 13 6.94 -36.73 -39.24
CA LEU A 13 8.11 -35.85 -39.24
C LEU A 13 8.20 -35.19 -40.63
N ALA A 14 8.30 -33.85 -40.69
CA ALA A 14 8.78 -33.02 -41.80
C ALA A 14 8.96 -31.59 -41.24
N ALA A 15 10.09 -30.87 -41.29
CA ALA A 15 11.19 -30.73 -42.25
C ALA A 15 10.90 -29.79 -43.45
N ALA A 16 11.79 -28.78 -43.63
CA ALA A 16 11.85 -27.81 -44.73
C ALA A 16 10.71 -26.76 -44.78
N LEU A 17 10.87 -25.46 -45.12
CA LEU A 17 12.00 -24.56 -45.46
C LEU A 17 11.80 -23.22 -44.69
N GLY A 18 12.73 -22.29 -44.53
CA GLY A 18 13.95 -22.05 -45.31
C GLY A 18 13.76 -20.97 -46.38
N LEU A 19 13.32 -19.77 -46.01
CA LEU A 19 13.24 -18.60 -46.90
C LEU A 19 13.87 -17.38 -46.22
N GLY A 20 15.13 -17.10 -46.58
CA GLY A 20 15.81 -15.88 -46.18
C GLY A 20 15.46 -14.73 -47.12
N LEU A 21 15.37 -13.52 -46.57
CA LEU A 21 15.26 -12.29 -47.35
C LEU A 21 16.60 -11.56 -47.31
N SER A 22 17.42 -11.79 -48.33
CA SER A 22 18.58 -10.93 -48.64
C SER A 22 18.21 -10.04 -49.83
N LEU A 23 18.32 -8.72 -49.65
CA LEU A 23 18.40 -7.79 -50.77
C LEU A 23 19.48 -6.73 -50.51
N VAL A 24 20.69 -7.12 -50.90
CA VAL A 24 21.76 -6.33 -51.55
C VAL A 24 21.80 -4.81 -51.31
N LEU A 25 22.94 -4.36 -50.75
CA LEU A 25 23.41 -2.96 -50.84
C LEU A 25 23.89 -2.60 -52.26
N THR A 26 23.54 -1.40 -52.70
CA THR A 26 24.37 -0.50 -53.54
C THR A 26 23.89 0.94 -53.24
N GLY A 27 24.70 1.99 -53.06
CA GLY A 27 26.16 2.16 -53.03
C GLY A 27 26.50 3.64 -53.31
N CYS A 28 27.66 4.11 -52.86
CA CYS A 28 28.20 5.49 -53.02
C CYS A 28 27.48 6.61 -52.21
N GLY A 29 28.18 7.60 -51.62
CA GLY A 29 29.63 7.78 -51.49
C GLY A 29 29.99 9.06 -50.70
N GLU A 30 31.11 8.99 -49.98
CA GLU A 30 32.08 10.06 -49.62
C GLU A 30 31.62 11.48 -49.18
N ASP A 31 31.81 11.78 -47.87
CA ASP A 31 32.89 12.65 -47.32
C ASP A 31 33.22 14.05 -47.94
N PRO A 32 33.90 14.97 -47.20
CA PRO A 32 33.83 15.29 -45.76
C PRO A 32 33.94 16.82 -45.47
N ASN A 33 34.25 17.16 -44.19
CA ASN A 33 35.17 18.24 -43.74
C ASN A 33 34.61 19.57 -43.16
N ALA A 34 35.13 19.90 -41.96
CA ALA A 34 35.42 21.24 -41.39
C ALA A 34 34.30 22.32 -41.27
N SER A 35 34.42 23.34 -40.42
CA SER A 35 35.11 23.54 -39.12
C SER A 35 34.70 24.92 -38.58
N SER A 36 34.74 25.11 -37.26
CA SER A 36 35.01 26.39 -36.54
C SER A 36 34.64 27.75 -37.19
N ALA A 37 33.83 28.56 -36.50
CA ALA A 37 34.27 29.87 -35.96
C ALA A 37 33.17 30.56 -35.13
N ALA A 38 33.60 31.40 -34.18
CA ALA A 38 32.75 32.38 -33.50
C ALA A 38 32.69 33.71 -34.30
N GLY A 39 31.69 34.55 -34.04
CA GLY A 39 31.64 35.90 -34.61
C GLY A 39 30.44 36.71 -34.10
N SER A 40 30.69 37.88 -33.54
CA SER A 40 29.67 38.78 -32.98
C SER A 40 29.13 39.78 -34.01
N SER A 41 27.96 40.34 -33.68
CA SER A 41 27.59 41.75 -33.85
C SER A 41 27.00 42.26 -35.19
N SER A 42 25.88 42.97 -35.01
CA SER A 42 25.51 44.26 -35.65
C SER A 42 24.97 44.33 -37.09
N SER A 43 23.77 44.94 -37.14
CA SER A 43 23.36 46.10 -37.97
C SER A 43 23.13 45.98 -39.49
N GLU A 44 21.89 46.36 -39.84
CA GLU A 44 21.50 47.32 -40.90
C GLU A 44 21.05 46.87 -42.31
N TRP A 45 19.82 47.36 -42.65
CA TRP A 45 19.22 47.68 -43.96
C TRP A 45 18.91 46.49 -44.90
N ALA A 46 17.88 46.50 -45.77
CA ALA A 46 16.87 47.50 -46.15
C ALA A 46 15.53 46.75 -46.51
N SER A 47 14.43 47.29 -47.07
CA SER A 47 14.00 48.64 -47.51
C SER A 47 12.48 48.62 -47.81
N GLU A 48 11.74 49.69 -47.43
CA GLU A 48 10.59 50.27 -48.18
C GLU A 48 9.30 49.41 -48.35
N THR A 49 8.08 49.96 -48.40
CA THR A 49 7.63 51.22 -49.01
C THR A 49 6.92 52.20 -48.08
N ASN A 50 7.21 53.49 -48.30
CA ASN A 50 6.49 54.64 -47.79
C ASN A 50 5.28 54.97 -48.70
N ASP A 51 4.20 55.50 -48.15
CA ASP A 51 3.30 56.40 -48.88
C ASP A 51 2.91 57.54 -47.92
N SER A 52 2.93 58.77 -48.41
CA SER A 52 2.74 59.96 -47.58
C SER A 52 2.30 61.17 -48.37
N SER A 53 1.27 61.81 -47.80
CA SER A 53 0.95 63.24 -47.92
C SER A 53 0.46 63.77 -49.28
N SER A 54 -0.59 64.58 -49.21
CA SER A 54 -0.46 65.99 -49.58
C SER A 54 -1.51 66.83 -48.88
N SER A 55 -1.04 67.91 -48.25
CA SER A 55 -1.86 69.02 -47.79
C SER A 55 -1.90 70.11 -48.88
N ALA A 56 -2.95 70.91 -48.93
CA ALA A 56 -3.00 72.12 -49.73
C ALA A 56 -3.67 73.25 -48.91
N SER A 57 -3.18 74.47 -49.08
CA SER A 57 -3.61 75.67 -48.34
C SER A 57 -3.49 76.91 -49.25
N ALA A 58 -4.18 78.00 -48.85
CA ALA A 58 -4.39 79.26 -49.60
C ALA A 58 -5.33 79.12 -50.83
N ASP A 59 -6.16 80.11 -51.19
CA ASP A 59 -5.92 81.56 -51.14
C ASP A 59 -7.14 82.42 -50.73
N ARG A 60 -6.94 83.74 -50.63
CA ARG A 60 -7.95 84.76 -50.33
C ARG A 60 -8.62 85.27 -51.60
N SER A 61 -9.85 85.75 -51.49
CA SER A 61 -10.32 86.92 -52.23
C SER A 61 -11.40 87.63 -51.45
N ALA A 62 -11.32 88.96 -51.40
CA ALA A 62 -12.32 89.82 -50.79
C ALA A 62 -13.33 90.27 -51.85
N ASP A 63 -14.59 90.41 -51.46
CA ASP A 63 -15.52 91.32 -52.12
C ASP A 63 -16.34 92.02 -51.03
N ALA A 64 -16.44 93.34 -51.13
CA ALA A 64 -17.07 94.17 -50.12
C ALA A 64 -18.47 94.56 -50.59
N ARG A 65 -19.49 94.29 -49.76
CA ARG A 65 -20.76 95.03 -49.82
C ARG A 65 -21.15 95.53 -48.44
N GLU A 66 -21.23 96.85 -48.37
CA GLU A 66 -21.65 97.66 -47.25
C GLU A 66 -23.18 97.83 -47.25
N SER A 67 -23.74 98.22 -46.10
CA SER A 67 -25.12 98.74 -45.93
C SER A 67 -26.26 97.68 -45.99
N GLU A 68 -27.32 97.69 -45.17
CA GLU A 68 -27.81 98.68 -44.18
C GLU A 68 -28.41 98.03 -42.90
N ARG A 69 -28.30 98.76 -41.77
CA ARG A 69 -29.30 98.96 -40.69
C ARG A 69 -30.32 97.83 -40.37
N ALA A 70 -30.21 97.30 -39.15
CA ALA A 70 -31.31 97.26 -38.18
C ALA A 70 -30.75 97.19 -36.73
N GLU A 71 -30.91 98.26 -35.95
CA GLU A 71 -30.92 98.13 -34.49
C GLU A 71 -32.37 97.86 -34.08
N ASP A 72 -32.65 96.68 -33.52
CA ASP A 72 -33.89 96.43 -32.77
C ASP A 72 -33.73 95.18 -31.89
N GLY A 73 -34.39 95.14 -30.72
CA GLY A 73 -34.66 93.89 -30.00
C GLY A 73 -33.61 93.34 -29.03
N ARG A 74 -33.12 94.13 -28.06
CA ARG A 74 -32.59 93.51 -26.81
C ARG A 74 -33.75 93.11 -25.90
N GLY A 75 -33.98 91.81 -25.78
CA GLY A 75 -34.89 91.22 -24.80
C GLY A 75 -35.25 89.77 -25.18
N ASP A 76 -35.08 88.85 -24.25
CA ASP A 76 -35.62 87.47 -24.24
C ASP A 76 -34.95 86.34 -25.06
N ASP A 77 -33.79 86.53 -25.72
CA ASP A 77 -33.09 85.41 -26.42
C ASP A 77 -32.02 84.68 -25.57
N VAL A 78 -31.38 85.38 -24.61
CA VAL A 78 -30.24 84.88 -23.80
C VAL A 78 -30.57 83.63 -22.96
N SER A 79 -31.86 83.36 -22.72
CA SER A 79 -32.29 82.19 -21.95
C SER A 79 -32.33 80.88 -22.75
N GLU A 80 -32.35 80.93 -24.09
CA GLU A 80 -32.31 79.70 -24.91
C GLU A 80 -30.87 79.29 -25.26
N GLU A 81 -29.99 80.25 -25.52
CA GLU A 81 -28.57 79.99 -25.82
C GLU A 81 -27.87 79.34 -24.62
N SER A 82 -28.01 79.93 -23.43
CA SER A 82 -27.46 79.37 -22.18
C SER A 82 -28.03 78.00 -21.80
N ALA A 83 -29.27 77.69 -22.20
CA ALA A 83 -29.85 76.36 -22.05
C ALA A 83 -29.21 75.34 -23.00
N ARG A 84 -28.96 75.73 -24.27
CA ARG A 84 -28.29 74.88 -25.26
C ARG A 84 -26.84 74.58 -24.87
N GLU A 85 -26.08 75.57 -24.40
CA GLU A 85 -24.72 75.38 -23.85
C GLU A 85 -24.72 74.43 -22.64
N SER A 86 -25.74 74.52 -21.78
CA SER A 86 -25.89 73.63 -20.63
C SER A 86 -26.20 72.18 -21.04
N GLU A 87 -27.06 71.98 -22.05
CA GLU A 87 -27.34 70.65 -22.61
C GLU A 87 -26.12 70.05 -23.34
N GLU A 88 -25.34 70.87 -24.05
CA GLU A 88 -24.12 70.43 -24.73
C GLU A 88 -23.05 70.00 -23.73
N SER A 89 -22.80 70.82 -22.70
CA SER A 89 -21.90 70.49 -21.58
C SER A 89 -22.31 69.20 -20.86
N ALA A 90 -23.62 68.99 -20.63
CA ALA A 90 -24.13 67.74 -20.07
C ALA A 90 -23.82 66.54 -20.98
N ARG A 91 -24.09 66.63 -22.29
CA ARG A 91 -23.78 65.57 -23.27
C ARG A 91 -22.28 65.28 -23.38
N GLU A 92 -21.43 66.30 -23.28
CA GLU A 92 -19.98 66.11 -23.21
C GLU A 92 -19.55 65.38 -21.93
N SER A 93 -20.15 65.69 -20.79
CA SER A 93 -19.86 65.00 -19.51
C SER A 93 -20.27 63.53 -19.54
N GLU A 94 -21.46 63.19 -20.06
CA GLU A 94 -21.92 61.80 -20.24
C GLU A 94 -21.03 61.02 -21.21
N LYS A 95 -20.56 61.67 -22.28
CA LYS A 95 -19.63 61.09 -23.26
C LYS A 95 -18.24 60.84 -22.64
N ALA A 96 -17.78 61.73 -21.77
CA ALA A 96 -16.53 61.57 -21.02
C ALA A 96 -16.62 60.42 -20.00
N GLU A 97 -17.69 60.36 -19.21
CA GLU A 97 -17.94 59.26 -18.25
C GLU A 97 -18.02 57.91 -18.98
N ARG A 98 -18.72 57.85 -20.11
CA ARG A 98 -18.78 56.64 -20.95
C ARG A 98 -17.41 56.23 -21.47
N ALA A 99 -16.60 57.18 -21.95
CA ALA A 99 -15.25 56.90 -22.43
C ALA A 99 -14.32 56.41 -21.31
N GLU A 100 -14.46 56.95 -20.09
CA GLU A 100 -13.74 56.45 -18.92
C GLU A 100 -14.18 55.02 -18.57
N LYS A 101 -15.49 54.75 -18.54
CA LYS A 101 -16.02 53.41 -18.28
C LYS A 101 -15.54 52.39 -19.30
N GLU A 102 -15.60 52.70 -20.60
CA GLU A 102 -15.09 51.82 -21.67
C GLU A 102 -13.58 51.59 -21.53
N ARG A 103 -12.82 52.58 -21.04
CA ARG A 103 -11.40 52.41 -20.70
C ARG A 103 -11.20 51.48 -19.50
N GLN A 104 -11.95 51.66 -18.41
CA GLN A 104 -11.88 50.82 -17.22
C GLN A 104 -12.25 49.36 -17.54
N GLU A 105 -13.31 49.13 -18.32
CA GLU A 105 -13.71 47.79 -18.79
C GLU A 105 -12.61 47.15 -19.67
N ARG A 106 -11.94 47.93 -20.53
CA ARG A 106 -10.81 47.45 -21.34
C ARG A 106 -9.57 47.13 -20.51
N GLU A 107 -9.31 47.87 -19.44
CA GLU A 107 -8.21 47.59 -18.50
C GLU A 107 -8.51 46.32 -17.67
N ALA A 108 -9.72 46.20 -17.12
CA ALA A 108 -10.19 45.01 -16.39
C ALA A 108 -10.15 43.73 -17.27
N ARG A 109 -10.56 43.83 -18.55
CA ARG A 109 -10.46 42.70 -19.48
C ARG A 109 -9.01 42.26 -19.71
N LYS A 110 -8.07 43.20 -19.86
CA LYS A 110 -6.63 42.87 -20.00
C LYS A 110 -6.07 42.20 -18.74
N GLU A 111 -6.54 42.60 -17.56
CA GLU A 111 -6.17 41.96 -16.30
C GLU A 111 -6.71 40.53 -16.20
N GLN A 112 -7.98 40.31 -16.58
CA GLN A 112 -8.57 38.97 -16.66
C GLN A 112 -7.86 38.06 -17.69
N GLU A 113 -7.46 38.60 -18.85
CA GLU A 113 -6.66 37.89 -19.85
C GLU A 113 -5.26 37.53 -19.30
N ARG A 114 -4.61 38.41 -18.53
CA ARG A 114 -3.34 38.12 -17.83
C ARG A 114 -3.49 37.06 -16.75
N GLU A 115 -4.52 37.14 -15.90
CA GLU A 115 -4.79 36.13 -14.87
C GLU A 115 -5.03 34.75 -15.48
N THR A 116 -5.82 34.68 -16.55
CA THR A 116 -6.14 33.41 -17.21
C THR A 116 -4.92 32.81 -17.90
N GLN A 117 -4.06 33.63 -18.51
CA GLN A 117 -2.77 33.19 -19.02
C GLN A 117 -1.85 32.67 -17.90
N ALA A 118 -1.69 33.43 -16.80
CA ALA A 118 -0.86 33.01 -15.66
C ALA A 118 -1.34 31.69 -15.04
N ARG A 119 -2.67 31.50 -14.92
CA ARG A 119 -3.27 30.23 -14.46
C ARG A 119 -3.05 29.08 -15.44
N ALA A 120 -3.00 29.35 -16.75
CA ALA A 120 -2.70 28.33 -17.76
C ALA A 120 -1.22 27.92 -17.74
N GLU A 121 -0.31 28.88 -17.59
CA GLU A 121 1.13 28.65 -17.46
C GLU A 121 1.46 27.87 -16.17
N ALA A 122 0.86 28.25 -15.03
CA ALA A 122 1.01 27.52 -13.77
C ALA A 122 0.47 26.08 -13.85
N LYS A 123 -0.64 25.83 -14.56
CA LYS A 123 -1.13 24.47 -14.81
C LYS A 123 -0.16 23.67 -15.69
N LYS A 124 0.47 24.32 -16.68
CA LYS A 124 1.45 23.68 -17.57
C LYS A 124 2.74 23.33 -16.83
N SER A 125 3.23 24.19 -15.94
CA SER A 125 4.41 23.88 -15.11
C SER A 125 4.13 22.73 -14.15
N ALA A 126 2.99 22.75 -13.43
CA ALA A 126 2.60 21.68 -12.52
C ALA A 126 2.34 20.33 -13.23
N ALA A 127 1.95 20.34 -14.51
CA ALA A 127 1.87 19.13 -15.33
C ALA A 127 3.27 18.59 -15.67
N ALA A 128 4.18 19.46 -16.12
CA ALA A 128 5.56 19.07 -16.44
C ALA A 128 6.34 18.55 -15.20
N GLU A 129 6.13 19.12 -14.02
CA GLU A 129 6.68 18.61 -12.76
C GLU A 129 6.19 17.19 -12.46
N ARG A 130 4.88 16.92 -12.59
CA ARG A 130 4.31 15.58 -12.40
C ARG A 130 4.81 14.56 -13.42
N GLU A 131 4.99 14.97 -14.67
CA GLU A 131 5.58 14.11 -15.70
C GLU A 131 7.05 13.77 -15.38
N ALA A 132 7.82 14.74 -14.86
CA ALA A 132 9.19 14.52 -14.41
C ALA A 132 9.26 13.58 -13.20
N GLU A 133 8.41 13.77 -12.19
CA GLU A 133 8.29 12.87 -11.02
C GLU A 133 7.91 11.44 -11.44
N GLN A 134 6.95 11.29 -12.36
CA GLN A 134 6.55 9.98 -12.89
C GLN A 134 7.68 9.32 -13.70
N ALA A 135 8.42 10.08 -14.50
CA ALA A 135 9.59 9.58 -15.23
C ALA A 135 10.72 9.13 -14.29
N GLU A 136 10.97 9.86 -13.19
CA GLU A 136 11.95 9.44 -12.18
C GLU A 136 11.49 8.18 -11.42
N ALA A 137 10.21 8.11 -11.04
CA ALA A 137 9.64 6.93 -10.39
C ALA A 137 9.70 5.69 -11.30
N SER A 138 9.37 5.84 -12.58
CA SER A 138 9.51 4.79 -13.60
C SER A 138 10.96 4.29 -13.71
N ARG A 139 11.94 5.19 -13.85
CA ARG A 139 13.37 4.83 -13.89
C ARG A 139 13.84 4.09 -12.64
N LYS A 140 13.36 4.49 -11.45
CA LYS A 140 13.67 3.81 -10.18
C LYS A 140 13.08 2.39 -10.14
N ALA A 141 11.84 2.21 -10.60
CA ALA A 141 11.18 0.90 -10.68
C ALA A 141 11.85 -0.03 -11.70
N GLU A 142 12.27 0.50 -12.86
CA GLU A 142 13.05 -0.27 -13.84
C GLU A 142 14.41 -0.69 -13.28
N ALA A 143 15.08 0.21 -12.54
CA ALA A 143 16.35 -0.09 -11.88
C ALA A 143 16.22 -1.15 -10.78
N SER A 144 15.16 -1.11 -9.95
CA SER A 144 14.92 -2.15 -8.93
C SER A 144 14.60 -3.49 -9.58
N ALA A 145 13.72 -3.53 -10.58
CA ALA A 145 13.39 -4.75 -11.32
C ALA A 145 14.60 -5.31 -12.09
N ALA A 146 15.54 -4.47 -12.53
CA ALA A 146 16.81 -4.91 -13.11
C ALA A 146 17.78 -5.48 -12.05
N ALA A 147 17.80 -4.92 -10.83
CA ALA A 147 18.60 -5.43 -9.72
C ALA A 147 18.07 -6.78 -9.21
N GLU A 148 16.75 -6.95 -9.09
CA GLU A 148 16.09 -8.21 -8.72
C GLU A 148 16.40 -9.32 -9.72
N ARG A 149 16.26 -9.06 -11.03
CA ARG A 149 16.62 -10.02 -12.09
C ARG A 149 18.10 -10.41 -12.04
N LYS A 150 19.01 -9.47 -11.75
CA LYS A 150 20.43 -9.79 -11.53
C LYS A 150 20.66 -10.65 -10.28
N ALA A 151 19.95 -10.39 -9.19
CA ALA A 151 20.04 -11.19 -7.97
C ALA A 151 19.52 -12.62 -8.18
N GLU A 152 18.42 -12.79 -8.92
CA GLU A 152 17.88 -14.10 -9.28
C GLU A 152 18.84 -14.88 -10.19
N GLN A 153 19.41 -14.23 -11.21
CA GLN A 153 20.46 -14.84 -12.06
C GLN A 153 21.69 -15.27 -11.26
N ALA A 154 22.15 -14.45 -10.31
CA ALA A 154 23.26 -14.81 -9.43
C ALA A 154 22.92 -16.02 -8.53
N ALA A 155 21.71 -16.06 -7.98
CA ALA A 155 21.24 -17.20 -7.17
C ALA A 155 21.09 -18.49 -8.00
N ALA A 156 20.67 -18.40 -9.27
CA ALA A 156 20.64 -19.53 -10.18
C ALA A 156 22.05 -20.06 -10.47
N GLN A 157 23.00 -19.18 -10.81
CA GLN A 157 24.41 -19.55 -11.03
C GLN A 157 25.06 -20.17 -9.77
N GLN A 158 24.70 -19.70 -8.58
CA GLN A 158 25.18 -20.30 -7.33
C GLN A 158 24.66 -21.74 -7.17
N ARG A 159 23.38 -22.00 -7.43
CA ARG A 159 22.80 -23.35 -7.37
C ARG A 159 23.44 -24.30 -8.37
N GLU A 160 23.77 -23.83 -9.58
CA GLU A 160 24.49 -24.63 -10.57
C GLU A 160 25.90 -25.02 -10.10
N ARG A 161 26.61 -24.08 -9.45
CA ARG A 161 27.92 -24.35 -8.82
C ARG A 161 27.81 -25.36 -7.68
N GLU A 162 26.89 -25.15 -6.75
CA GLU A 162 26.64 -26.08 -5.62
C GLU A 162 26.25 -27.49 -6.10
N ALA A 163 25.47 -27.60 -7.18
CA ALA A 163 25.12 -28.88 -7.79
C ALA A 163 26.34 -29.54 -8.47
N ALA A 164 27.21 -28.77 -9.13
CA ALA A 164 28.44 -29.26 -9.72
C ALA A 164 29.44 -29.75 -8.65
N ASP A 165 29.61 -29.00 -7.56
CA ASP A 165 30.45 -29.37 -6.43
C ASP A 165 29.96 -30.64 -5.74
N LYS A 166 28.63 -30.75 -5.53
CA LYS A 166 28.00 -31.98 -4.98
C LYS A 166 28.26 -33.18 -5.89
N LYS A 167 28.10 -33.03 -7.21
CA LYS A 167 28.36 -34.09 -8.19
C LYS A 167 29.84 -34.50 -8.21
N ALA A 168 30.76 -33.55 -8.06
CA ALA A 168 32.20 -33.83 -7.93
C ALA A 168 32.55 -34.56 -6.62
N ALA A 169 31.87 -34.23 -5.51
CA ALA A 169 32.02 -34.94 -4.24
C ALA A 169 31.46 -36.38 -4.32
N GLU A 170 30.30 -36.57 -4.93
CA GLU A 170 29.69 -37.90 -5.15
C GLU A 170 30.57 -38.79 -6.05
N ALA A 171 31.21 -38.22 -7.09
CA ALA A 171 32.18 -38.94 -7.91
C ALA A 171 33.40 -39.41 -7.08
N LYS A 172 34.03 -38.51 -6.31
CA LYS A 172 35.17 -38.86 -5.42
C LYS A 172 34.80 -39.90 -4.37
N ALA A 173 33.61 -39.81 -3.77
CA ALA A 173 33.12 -40.80 -2.80
C ALA A 173 32.88 -42.18 -3.45
N THR A 174 32.49 -42.20 -4.73
CA THR A 174 32.34 -43.44 -5.51
C THR A 174 33.68 -44.09 -5.81
N GLU A 175 34.70 -43.29 -6.20
CA GLU A 175 36.07 -43.75 -6.38
C GLU A 175 36.65 -44.33 -5.09
N GLN A 176 36.47 -43.64 -3.95
CA GLN A 176 36.89 -44.11 -2.63
C GLN A 176 36.21 -45.43 -2.25
N LYS A 177 34.87 -45.54 -2.40
CA LYS A 177 34.16 -46.80 -2.15
C LYS A 177 34.61 -47.95 -3.05
N THR A 178 34.99 -47.67 -4.30
CA THR A 178 35.49 -48.70 -5.22
C THR A 178 36.88 -49.17 -4.80
N ALA A 179 37.72 -48.28 -4.24
CA ALA A 179 39.00 -48.65 -3.64
C ALA A 179 38.83 -49.44 -2.33
N GLU A 180 37.87 -49.05 -1.48
CA GLU A 180 37.55 -49.78 -0.23
C GLU A 180 36.95 -51.16 -0.52
N GLN A 181 36.04 -51.30 -1.48
CA GLN A 181 35.47 -52.60 -1.87
C GLN A 181 36.55 -53.54 -2.44
N LYS A 182 37.47 -53.02 -3.26
CA LYS A 182 38.62 -53.78 -3.75
C LYS A 182 39.60 -54.21 -2.63
N THR A 183 39.53 -53.57 -1.47
CA THR A 183 40.28 -53.94 -0.25
C THR A 183 39.48 -54.93 0.61
N ALA A 184 38.15 -54.79 0.67
CA ALA A 184 37.25 -55.67 1.42
C ALA A 184 37.10 -57.07 0.80
N GLU A 185 37.25 -57.20 -0.53
CA GLU A 185 37.23 -58.50 -1.22
C GLU A 185 38.41 -59.42 -0.82
N GLN A 186 39.42 -58.89 -0.12
CA GLN A 186 40.50 -59.69 0.49
C GLN A 186 40.25 -60.05 1.97
N ALA A 187 39.13 -59.63 2.57
CA ALA A 187 38.99 -59.58 4.04
C ALA A 187 37.63 -60.05 4.59
N VAL A 188 36.97 -61.07 4.00
CA VAL A 188 35.85 -61.77 4.66
C VAL A 188 35.95 -63.28 4.52
N ALA A 189 36.56 -63.91 5.54
CA ALA A 189 36.46 -65.34 5.78
C ALA A 189 36.43 -65.67 7.28
N THR A 190 35.41 -65.19 8.01
CA THR A 190 34.79 -65.97 9.12
C THR A 190 33.48 -65.39 9.64
N ASP A 191 32.50 -66.30 9.71
CA ASP A 191 31.54 -66.53 10.79
C ASP A 191 30.38 -65.55 11.08
N ALA A 192 29.34 -66.10 11.70
CA ALA A 192 27.97 -65.60 11.67
C ALA A 192 27.24 -65.63 13.03
N ALA A 193 26.10 -64.93 13.04
CA ALA A 193 24.99 -65.03 14.00
C ALA A 193 25.21 -64.53 15.45
N GLN A 194 24.34 -63.61 15.88
CA GLN A 194 23.23 -64.02 16.75
C GLN A 194 22.06 -63.02 16.85
N ALA A 195 20.96 -63.56 17.34
CA ALA A 195 19.56 -63.14 17.29
C ALA A 195 19.16 -61.83 18.01
N ALA A 196 17.90 -61.43 17.77
CA ALA A 196 17.26 -60.24 18.33
C ALA A 196 16.52 -60.48 19.68
N ALA A 197 16.34 -59.41 20.45
CA ALA A 197 15.40 -59.29 21.58
C ALA A 197 14.97 -57.80 21.73
N PRO A 198 13.85 -57.47 22.42
CA PRO A 198 13.02 -56.31 22.08
C PRO A 198 13.36 -54.97 22.74
N ALA A 199 12.73 -53.90 22.21
CA ALA A 199 12.97 -52.50 22.55
C ALA A 199 12.43 -52.06 23.93
N PRO A 200 13.08 -51.07 24.59
CA PRO A 200 12.55 -50.41 25.76
C PRO A 200 11.50 -49.34 25.39
N SER A 201 10.48 -49.21 26.24
CA SER A 201 9.44 -48.18 26.16
C SER A 201 10.04 -46.76 26.24
N GLN A 202 9.73 -45.91 25.26
CA GLN A 202 10.01 -44.47 25.34
C GLN A 202 8.76 -43.72 25.81
N ALA A 203 8.89 -43.02 26.94
CA ALA A 203 7.88 -42.09 27.41
C ALA A 203 7.70 -40.93 26.41
N SER A 204 6.48 -40.40 26.31
CA SER A 204 6.10 -39.33 25.39
C SER A 204 6.82 -38.00 25.66
N ALA A 205 8.04 -37.87 25.16
CA ALA A 205 8.57 -36.57 24.79
C ALA A 205 7.77 -36.05 23.58
N LYS A 206 7.38 -34.77 23.59
CA LYS A 206 6.95 -34.09 22.36
C LYS A 206 8.10 -34.26 21.35
N PRO A 207 7.87 -34.85 20.16
CA PRO A 207 8.96 -35.06 19.21
C PRO A 207 9.60 -33.71 18.91
N ALA A 208 10.94 -33.67 18.90
CA ALA A 208 11.67 -32.48 18.48
C ALA A 208 11.15 -32.09 17.09
N SER A 209 10.60 -30.88 16.96
CA SER A 209 10.02 -30.43 15.70
C SER A 209 11.03 -30.63 14.57
N PRO A 210 10.63 -31.21 13.43
CA PRO A 210 11.55 -31.42 12.31
C PRO A 210 12.19 -30.10 11.93
N ALA A 211 13.48 -30.14 11.58
CA ALA A 211 14.22 -28.94 11.20
C ALA A 211 13.63 -28.39 9.88
N TYR A 212 12.85 -27.30 9.97
CA TYR A 212 12.17 -26.72 8.82
C TYR A 212 13.16 -26.25 7.76
N VAL A 213 12.99 -26.69 6.52
CA VAL A 213 13.86 -26.36 5.39
C VAL A 213 13.28 -25.18 4.61
N ASP A 214 14.12 -24.28 4.10
CA ASP A 214 13.58 -23.17 3.28
C ASP A 214 13.03 -23.67 1.94
N GLY A 215 11.79 -23.31 1.61
CA GLY A 215 11.08 -23.86 0.45
C GLY A 215 10.35 -25.18 0.73
N GLU A 216 10.14 -25.53 2.00
CA GLU A 216 9.40 -26.72 2.41
C GLU A 216 7.92 -26.67 2.00
N ARG A 217 7.36 -27.81 1.59
CA ARG A 217 5.97 -27.91 1.15
C ARG A 217 5.06 -28.33 2.29
N GLY A 218 3.87 -27.73 2.35
CA GLY A 218 2.81 -28.11 3.27
C GLY A 218 1.44 -28.14 2.59
N ILE A 219 0.46 -28.74 3.25
CA ILE A 219 -0.94 -28.73 2.83
C ILE A 219 -1.75 -27.90 3.82
N VAL A 220 -2.51 -26.92 3.34
CA VAL A 220 -3.38 -26.08 4.19
C VAL A 220 -4.47 -26.95 4.81
N VAL A 221 -4.63 -26.88 6.13
CA VAL A 221 -5.67 -27.60 6.88
C VAL A 221 -6.84 -26.68 7.17
N SER A 222 -6.56 -25.46 7.65
CA SER A 222 -7.59 -24.43 7.91
C SER A 222 -6.96 -23.05 8.10
N VAL A 223 -7.79 -22.01 7.96
CA VAL A 223 -7.44 -20.61 8.30
C VAL A 223 -8.05 -20.26 9.65
N THR A 224 -7.26 -19.71 10.57
CA THR A 224 -7.70 -19.39 11.94
C THR A 224 -8.27 -17.97 12.04
N ASP A 225 -7.58 -17.01 11.45
CA ASP A 225 -7.79 -15.56 11.48
C ASP A 225 -7.03 -14.95 10.27
N GLY A 226 -6.82 -13.63 10.20
CA GLY A 226 -6.20 -12.94 9.05
C GLY A 226 -4.71 -13.23 8.82
N ASP A 227 -3.99 -13.79 9.81
CA ASP A 227 -2.54 -14.03 9.71
C ASP A 227 -2.07 -15.40 10.21
N THR A 228 -2.95 -16.21 10.79
CA THR A 228 -2.61 -17.52 11.34
C THR A 228 -3.33 -18.66 10.62
N LEU A 229 -2.54 -19.55 10.02
CA LEU A 229 -2.94 -20.76 9.32
C LEU A 229 -2.74 -21.99 10.20
N ARG A 230 -3.39 -23.11 9.84
CA ARG A 230 -2.93 -24.46 10.15
C ARG A 230 -2.47 -25.13 8.87
N ILE A 231 -1.23 -25.61 8.85
CA ILE A 231 -0.63 -26.29 7.70
C ILE A 231 -0.07 -27.63 8.18
N ARG A 232 -0.30 -28.70 7.41
CA ARG A 232 0.33 -30.00 7.62
C ARG A 232 1.68 -30.01 6.91
N ILE A 233 2.76 -30.07 7.69
CA ILE A 233 4.16 -30.08 7.26
C ILE A 233 4.78 -31.40 7.72
N ASN A 234 5.34 -32.21 6.81
CA ASN A 234 5.90 -33.54 7.12
C ASN A 234 4.96 -34.45 7.95
N GLY A 235 3.65 -34.37 7.69
CA GLY A 235 2.61 -35.12 8.41
C GLY A 235 2.15 -34.50 9.75
N VAL A 236 2.85 -33.49 10.27
CA VAL A 236 2.52 -32.79 11.52
C VAL A 236 1.68 -31.54 11.22
N GLU A 237 0.59 -31.32 11.97
CA GLU A 237 -0.20 -30.08 11.84
C GLU A 237 0.36 -28.95 12.70
N GLU A 238 0.94 -27.95 12.04
CA GLU A 238 1.56 -26.79 12.66
C GLU A 238 0.64 -25.56 12.55
N ARG A 239 0.67 -24.70 13.58
CA ARG A 239 0.13 -23.33 13.47
C ARG A 239 1.19 -22.47 12.82
N VAL A 240 0.87 -21.83 11.69
CA VAL A 240 1.79 -20.98 10.94
C VAL A 240 1.30 -19.54 11.02
N ARG A 241 2.13 -18.64 11.54
CA ARG A 241 1.90 -17.19 11.53
C ARG A 241 2.65 -16.58 10.33
N LEU A 242 1.90 -15.87 9.49
CA LEU A 242 2.44 -15.13 8.37
C LEU A 242 3.44 -14.07 8.86
N LEU A 243 4.67 -14.12 8.34
CA LEU A 243 5.73 -13.17 8.65
C LEU A 243 5.48 -11.79 8.03
N ASN A 244 6.00 -10.78 8.73
CA ASN A 244 6.04 -9.37 8.34
C ASN A 244 4.70 -8.66 8.03
N ILE A 245 3.55 -9.29 8.31
CA ILE A 245 2.23 -8.61 8.37
C ILE A 245 1.67 -8.60 9.79
N ASP A 246 0.78 -7.68 10.10
CA ASP A 246 -0.14 -7.72 11.25
C ASP A 246 -1.57 -7.48 10.77
N THR A 247 -2.53 -8.31 11.17
CA THR A 247 -3.90 -8.23 10.64
C THR A 247 -4.89 -7.82 11.72
N PRO A 248 -5.98 -7.11 11.37
CA PRO A 248 -6.99 -6.75 12.35
C PRO A 248 -7.57 -8.00 13.04
N GLU A 249 -7.43 -8.06 14.36
CA GLU A 249 -7.66 -9.27 15.12
C GLU A 249 -9.17 -9.54 15.31
N THR A 250 -9.58 -10.81 15.22
CA THR A 250 -10.98 -11.25 15.37
C THR A 250 -11.29 -11.85 16.73
N LYS A 251 -10.27 -12.29 17.48
CA LYS A 251 -10.40 -13.15 18.66
C LYS A 251 -9.58 -12.67 19.85
N HIS A 252 -9.17 -11.38 19.89
CA HIS A 252 -8.34 -10.91 21.00
C HIS A 252 -9.13 -10.95 22.32
N PRO A 253 -8.64 -11.64 23.37
CA PRO A 253 -9.36 -11.77 24.64
C PRO A 253 -9.73 -10.45 25.32
N SER A 254 -8.99 -9.37 25.03
CA SER A 254 -9.19 -8.02 25.61
C SER A 254 -9.69 -6.95 24.63
N HIS A 255 -9.74 -7.21 23.32
CA HIS A 255 -10.06 -6.19 22.30
C HIS A 255 -11.20 -6.60 21.34
N GLY A 256 -11.77 -7.80 21.49
CA GLY A 256 -12.90 -8.25 20.68
C GLY A 256 -12.56 -8.36 19.20
N VAL A 257 -13.54 -8.06 18.35
CA VAL A 257 -13.38 -8.00 16.89
C VAL A 257 -12.93 -6.60 16.50
N GLN A 258 -11.76 -6.47 15.88
CA GLN A 258 -11.26 -5.20 15.35
C GLN A 258 -11.91 -4.88 14.00
N CYS A 259 -11.90 -3.59 13.64
CA CYS A 259 -12.32 -3.11 12.33
C CYS A 259 -11.55 -3.84 11.21
N LEU A 260 -12.28 -4.41 10.23
CA LEU A 260 -11.78 -5.29 9.15
C LEU A 260 -11.25 -6.68 9.54
N GLY A 261 -11.44 -7.14 10.78
CA GLY A 261 -10.96 -8.48 11.18
C GLY A 261 -11.65 -9.65 10.46
N PRO A 262 -12.99 -9.71 10.41
CA PRO A 262 -13.72 -10.72 9.66
C PRO A 262 -13.37 -10.72 8.16
N GLU A 263 -13.20 -9.52 7.60
CA GLU A 263 -12.81 -9.26 6.22
C GLU A 263 -11.40 -9.78 5.93
N SER A 264 -10.43 -9.51 6.80
CA SER A 264 -9.06 -10.04 6.70
C SER A 264 -9.03 -11.57 6.79
N THR A 265 -9.82 -12.15 7.71
CA THR A 265 -10.00 -13.62 7.81
C THR A 265 -10.66 -14.21 6.56
N ALA A 266 -11.59 -13.50 5.92
CA ALA A 266 -12.26 -13.93 4.69
C ALA A 266 -11.33 -13.82 3.47
N ALA A 267 -10.55 -12.75 3.37
CA ALA A 267 -9.54 -12.56 2.33
C ALA A 267 -8.51 -13.70 2.36
N LEU A 268 -7.95 -14.03 3.53
CA LEU A 268 -6.99 -15.13 3.63
C LEU A 268 -7.59 -16.48 3.23
N LYS A 269 -8.87 -16.74 3.55
CA LYS A 269 -9.60 -17.94 3.08
C LYS A 269 -9.84 -17.97 1.57
N SER A 270 -9.85 -16.82 0.89
CA SER A 270 -9.96 -16.75 -0.57
C SER A 270 -8.61 -16.94 -1.27
N LEU A 271 -7.49 -16.62 -0.59
CA LEU A 271 -6.13 -16.85 -1.07
C LEU A 271 -5.66 -18.31 -0.86
N VAL A 272 -6.07 -18.94 0.24
CA VAL A 272 -5.72 -20.33 0.57
C VAL A 272 -6.92 -21.17 1.03
N ALA A 273 -7.26 -22.18 0.24
CA ALA A 273 -8.30 -23.16 0.54
C ALA A 273 -7.76 -24.36 1.34
N PRO A 274 -8.56 -25.00 2.22
CA PRO A 274 -8.22 -26.29 2.80
C PRO A 274 -7.92 -27.35 1.73
N GLY A 275 -6.86 -28.13 1.93
CA GLY A 275 -6.34 -29.09 0.95
C GLY A 275 -5.37 -28.51 -0.07
N GLN A 276 -5.24 -27.18 -0.19
CA GLN A 276 -4.34 -26.54 -1.14
C GLN A 276 -2.86 -26.75 -0.77
N PRO A 277 -1.98 -27.10 -1.73
CA PRO A 277 -0.55 -27.15 -1.50
C PRO A 277 0.03 -25.74 -1.43
N VAL A 278 0.94 -25.53 -0.48
CA VAL A 278 1.66 -24.27 -0.27
C VAL A 278 3.15 -24.52 -0.05
N THR A 279 3.97 -23.52 -0.38
CA THR A 279 5.41 -23.52 -0.11
C THR A 279 5.70 -22.52 1.01
N LEU A 280 6.43 -22.95 2.03
CA LEU A 280 6.84 -22.13 3.17
C LEU A 280 8.29 -21.69 3.00
N ARG A 281 8.54 -20.39 3.14
CA ARG A 281 9.90 -19.85 3.29
C ARG A 281 9.99 -19.13 4.63
N TYR A 282 11.16 -19.14 5.22
CA TYR A 282 11.36 -18.77 6.61
C TYR A 282 12.40 -17.66 6.74
N ASP A 283 12.61 -17.17 7.95
CA ASP A 283 13.71 -16.25 8.27
C ASP A 283 14.57 -16.85 9.41
N LYS A 284 15.34 -16.03 10.13
CA LYS A 284 16.24 -16.44 11.21
C LYS A 284 15.51 -17.19 12.32
N GLU A 285 14.45 -16.59 12.89
CA GLU A 285 13.62 -17.23 13.91
C GLU A 285 12.46 -18.00 13.27
N ARG A 286 12.35 -19.29 13.61
CA ARG A 286 11.38 -20.22 13.03
C ARG A 286 10.10 -20.38 13.83
N ARG A 287 10.09 -20.00 15.10
CA ARG A 287 8.94 -20.10 16.00
C ARG A 287 8.84 -18.87 16.87
N ASP A 288 7.61 -18.44 17.15
CA ASP A 288 7.36 -17.39 18.13
C ASP A 288 7.21 -17.94 19.56
N ARG A 289 7.10 -17.03 20.52
CA ARG A 289 6.84 -17.31 21.94
C ARG A 289 5.49 -18.01 22.24
N TYR A 290 4.64 -18.24 21.24
CA TYR A 290 3.37 -18.96 21.33
C TYR A 290 3.44 -20.32 20.62
N ASP A 291 4.64 -20.75 20.24
CA ASP A 291 4.90 -22.00 19.51
C ASP A 291 4.20 -22.06 18.14
N ARG A 292 3.98 -20.90 17.50
CA ARG A 292 3.59 -20.81 16.07
C ARG A 292 4.84 -20.78 15.22
N VAL A 293 4.83 -21.54 14.13
CA VAL A 293 5.84 -21.49 13.07
C VAL A 293 5.76 -20.14 12.34
N LEU A 294 6.89 -19.51 12.08
CA LEU A 294 6.99 -18.20 11.43
C LEU A 294 7.42 -18.35 9.97
N ALA A 295 6.55 -18.02 9.01
CA ALA A 295 6.83 -18.20 7.57
C ALA A 295 6.21 -17.12 6.67
N GLY A 296 6.88 -16.86 5.55
CA GLY A 296 6.25 -16.40 4.32
C GLY A 296 5.63 -17.60 3.59
N VAL A 297 4.41 -17.44 3.06
CA VAL A 297 3.64 -18.54 2.46
C VAL A 297 3.31 -18.24 1.00
N TRP A 298 3.64 -19.17 0.11
CA TRP A 298 3.34 -19.12 -1.31
C TRP A 298 2.25 -20.13 -1.68
N ALA A 299 1.23 -19.66 -2.37
CA ALA A 299 0.10 -20.43 -2.89
C ALA A 299 0.21 -20.47 -4.42
N GLY A 300 0.94 -21.46 -4.96
CA GLY A 300 1.49 -21.36 -6.31
C GLY A 300 2.49 -20.22 -6.38
N ASP A 301 2.34 -19.33 -7.36
CA ASP A 301 3.19 -18.14 -7.52
C ASP A 301 2.75 -16.96 -6.63
N THR A 302 1.55 -17.01 -6.04
CA THR A 302 1.01 -15.94 -5.19
C THR A 302 1.69 -15.93 -3.83
N PHE A 303 2.42 -14.84 -3.50
CA PHE A 303 2.91 -14.61 -2.15
C PHE A 303 1.79 -14.08 -1.24
N VAL A 304 1.27 -14.95 -0.38
CA VAL A 304 0.06 -14.70 0.41
C VAL A 304 0.23 -13.51 1.37
N ASN A 305 1.42 -13.34 1.98
CA ASN A 305 1.66 -12.25 2.92
C ASN A 305 1.59 -10.89 2.22
N ALA A 306 2.22 -10.74 1.05
CA ALA A 306 2.15 -9.51 0.28
C ALA A 306 0.74 -9.29 -0.29
N GLU A 307 0.01 -10.33 -0.67
CA GLU A 307 -1.37 -10.17 -1.16
C GLU A 307 -2.34 -9.70 -0.07
N MET A 308 -2.20 -10.18 1.17
CA MET A 308 -2.94 -9.64 2.32
C MET A 308 -2.65 -8.13 2.53
N ALA A 309 -1.41 -7.70 2.33
CA ALA A 309 -1.04 -6.29 2.37
C ALA A 309 -1.58 -5.50 1.16
N ARG A 310 -1.57 -6.08 -0.06
CA ARG A 310 -2.12 -5.50 -1.30
C ARG A 310 -3.63 -5.25 -1.23
N LEU A 311 -4.34 -6.08 -0.48
CA LEU A 311 -5.76 -5.89 -0.17
C LEU A 311 -6.01 -4.83 0.92
N GLY A 312 -4.96 -4.31 1.57
CA GLY A 312 -5.08 -3.36 2.69
C GLY A 312 -5.58 -4.01 3.99
N LEU A 313 -5.32 -5.31 4.15
CA LEU A 313 -5.85 -6.14 5.24
C LEU A 313 -4.77 -6.74 6.15
N GLY A 314 -3.48 -6.49 5.86
CA GLY A 314 -2.34 -6.79 6.74
C GLY A 314 -1.25 -5.72 6.68
N GLU A 315 -1.01 -5.03 7.80
CA GLU A 315 -0.05 -3.93 7.93
C GLU A 315 1.41 -4.45 7.99
N PRO A 316 2.37 -3.86 7.25
CA PRO A 316 3.77 -4.29 7.26
C PRO A 316 4.43 -4.04 8.63
N VAL A 317 4.86 -5.12 9.29
CA VAL A 317 5.48 -5.08 10.63
C VAL A 317 6.83 -5.80 10.66
N ILE A 318 7.72 -5.39 11.56
CA ILE A 318 9.00 -6.07 11.81
C ILE A 318 8.98 -6.67 13.21
N PHE A 319 9.01 -8.00 13.26
CA PHE A 319 9.33 -8.75 14.48
C PHE A 319 10.79 -9.19 14.40
N GLN A 320 11.69 -8.38 14.95
CA GLN A 320 13.13 -8.69 14.98
C GLN A 320 13.36 -10.08 15.60
N PRO A 321 14.26 -10.91 15.04
CA PRO A 321 15.24 -10.56 14.00
C PRO A 321 14.74 -10.73 12.54
N ASN A 322 13.45 -11.03 12.34
CA ASN A 322 12.87 -11.41 11.06
C ASN A 322 12.41 -10.20 10.22
N VAL A 323 13.04 -10.03 9.06
CA VAL A 323 12.91 -8.90 8.13
C VAL A 323 12.80 -9.31 6.65
N ARG A 324 13.03 -10.58 6.31
CA ARG A 324 13.24 -11.08 4.94
C ARG A 324 12.13 -10.68 3.96
N PHE A 325 10.89 -10.61 4.42
CA PHE A 325 9.72 -10.36 3.57
C PHE A 325 9.18 -8.93 3.71
N TYR A 326 9.73 -8.11 4.60
CA TYR A 326 9.18 -6.80 4.95
C TYR A 326 9.08 -5.86 3.74
N ASN A 327 10.09 -5.81 2.88
CA ASN A 327 10.11 -4.86 1.75
C ASN A 327 9.01 -5.15 0.72
N GLU A 328 8.79 -6.43 0.39
CA GLU A 328 7.76 -6.87 -0.57
C GLU A 328 6.35 -6.64 -0.02
N VAL A 329 6.13 -6.98 1.25
CA VAL A 329 4.89 -6.69 1.98
C VAL A 329 4.62 -5.19 2.07
N HIS A 330 5.65 -4.39 2.38
CA HIS A 330 5.53 -2.93 2.47
C HIS A 330 5.24 -2.30 1.09
N ALA A 331 5.84 -2.78 0.00
CA ALA A 331 5.52 -2.32 -1.34
C ALA A 331 4.03 -2.58 -1.67
N ALA A 332 3.57 -3.80 -1.46
CA ALA A 332 2.17 -4.18 -1.64
C ALA A 332 1.19 -3.33 -0.78
N TRP A 333 1.57 -3.01 0.45
CA TRP A 333 0.81 -2.10 1.32
C TRP A 333 0.67 -0.68 0.76
N GLN A 334 1.73 -0.14 0.14
CA GLN A 334 1.62 1.16 -0.53
C GLN A 334 0.72 1.09 -1.77
N GLU A 335 0.68 -0.03 -2.50
CA GLU A 335 -0.33 -0.24 -3.56
C GLU A 335 -1.76 -0.27 -3.01
N ALA A 336 -1.98 -0.80 -1.80
CA ALA A 336 -3.29 -0.78 -1.15
C ALA A 336 -3.70 0.64 -0.77
N LYS A 337 -2.77 1.40 -0.20
CA LYS A 337 -2.96 2.81 0.16
C LYS A 337 -3.25 3.70 -1.04
N ALA A 338 -2.48 3.57 -2.12
CA ALA A 338 -2.66 4.33 -3.36
C ALA A 338 -4.01 4.03 -4.04
N ALA A 339 -4.48 2.79 -3.95
CA ALA A 339 -5.75 2.34 -4.53
C ALA A 339 -6.97 2.50 -3.58
N GLY A 340 -6.79 3.00 -2.35
CA GLY A 340 -7.88 3.09 -1.37
C GLY A 340 -8.50 1.74 -1.00
N ARG A 341 -7.68 0.68 -0.87
CA ARG A 341 -8.13 -0.69 -0.54
C ARG A 341 -8.06 -0.99 0.95
N GLY A 342 -8.89 -1.94 1.40
CA GLY A 342 -8.92 -2.39 2.80
C GLY A 342 -9.08 -1.21 3.76
N GLN A 343 -8.19 -1.08 4.74
CA GLN A 343 -8.25 0.00 5.74
C GLN A 343 -8.10 1.43 5.18
N PHE A 344 -7.74 1.58 3.90
CA PHE A 344 -7.64 2.86 3.21
C PHE A 344 -8.91 3.23 2.42
N ALA A 345 -9.95 2.37 2.43
CA ALA A 345 -11.18 2.64 1.70
C ALA A 345 -12.01 3.76 2.36
N SER A 346 -12.48 4.69 1.53
CA SER A 346 -13.39 5.75 1.95
C SER A 346 -14.73 5.16 2.42
N GLY A 347 -15.22 5.62 3.59
CA GLY A 347 -16.52 5.18 4.12
C GLY A 347 -16.50 3.84 4.86
N LEU A 348 -15.35 3.43 5.41
CA LEU A 348 -15.12 2.13 6.07
C LEU A 348 -16.09 1.73 7.20
N GLY A 349 -16.94 2.64 7.71
CA GLY A 349 -17.92 2.36 8.76
C GLY A 349 -17.37 2.09 10.16
N CYS A 350 -16.07 1.79 10.28
CA CYS A 350 -15.32 1.61 11.52
C CYS A 350 -13.93 2.26 11.42
N THR A 351 -13.22 2.35 12.55
CA THR A 351 -11.86 2.92 12.62
C THR A 351 -10.82 1.80 12.69
N PRO A 352 -9.91 1.66 11.72
CA PRO A 352 -8.81 0.69 11.74
C PRO A 352 -7.99 0.74 13.04
N GLY A 353 -7.50 -0.42 13.50
CA GLY A 353 -6.72 -0.53 14.74
C GLY A 353 -7.51 -0.33 16.05
N THR A 354 -8.81 -0.03 15.98
CA THR A 354 -9.68 -0.01 17.17
C THR A 354 -10.60 -1.24 17.23
N ALA A 355 -10.98 -1.60 18.46
CA ALA A 355 -12.04 -2.56 18.71
C ALA A 355 -13.35 -2.03 18.12
N SER A 356 -13.97 -2.77 17.20
CA SER A 356 -15.31 -2.42 16.73
C SER A 356 -16.30 -2.59 17.88
N ALA A 357 -17.23 -1.65 18.02
CA ALA A 357 -18.40 -1.84 18.87
C ALA A 357 -19.13 -3.12 18.42
N PRO A 358 -19.78 -3.88 19.34
CA PRO A 358 -20.48 -5.10 18.98
C PRO A 358 -21.54 -4.79 17.91
N ALA A 359 -21.31 -5.30 16.70
CA ALA A 359 -22.19 -5.07 15.58
C ALA A 359 -23.58 -5.66 15.89
N GLN A 360 -24.60 -4.80 15.85
CA GLN A 360 -25.96 -5.27 15.59
C GLN A 360 -25.92 -6.03 14.26
N ALA A 361 -26.66 -7.14 14.18
CA ALA A 361 -26.53 -8.13 13.11
C ALA A 361 -26.46 -7.47 11.71
N ALA A 362 -25.30 -7.61 11.06
CA ALA A 362 -25.08 -7.05 9.73
C ALA A 362 -26.06 -7.68 8.73
N PRO A 363 -26.68 -6.89 7.82
CA PRO A 363 -27.43 -7.45 6.71
C PRO A 363 -26.49 -8.23 5.77
N ALA A 364 -27.08 -9.17 5.03
CA ALA A 364 -26.39 -10.07 4.10
C ALA A 364 -25.51 -9.32 3.06
N PRO A 365 -24.44 -9.95 2.54
CA PRO A 365 -23.47 -9.28 1.66
C PRO A 365 -24.12 -8.69 0.42
N GLN A 366 -23.90 -7.39 0.20
CA GLN A 366 -24.38 -6.68 -0.98
C GLN A 366 -23.54 -7.08 -2.21
N GLN A 367 -24.17 -7.81 -3.12
CA GLN A 367 -23.64 -8.05 -4.46
C GLN A 367 -23.74 -6.76 -5.30
N PHE A 368 -22.74 -6.50 -6.13
CA PHE A 368 -22.82 -5.46 -7.17
C PHE A 368 -23.94 -5.82 -8.17
N ALA A 369 -25.03 -5.04 -8.21
CA ALA A 369 -26.09 -5.19 -9.20
C ALA A 369 -26.82 -3.88 -9.51
N ALA A 370 -27.20 -3.70 -10.77
CA ALA A 370 -28.07 -2.64 -11.28
C ALA A 370 -29.18 -3.28 -12.16
N PRO A 371 -30.30 -2.59 -12.47
CA PRO A 371 -31.27 -2.18 -11.46
C PRO A 371 -32.73 -2.59 -11.78
N ALA A 372 -33.55 -2.57 -10.72
CA ALA A 372 -35.00 -2.31 -10.68
C ALA A 372 -36.04 -3.31 -11.25
N SER A 373 -36.86 -3.86 -10.33
CA SER A 373 -38.33 -3.83 -10.41
C SER A 373 -38.95 -3.84 -8.99
N LYS A 374 -40.13 -3.24 -8.82
CA LYS A 374 -40.70 -2.79 -7.51
C LYS A 374 -41.45 -3.89 -6.71
N PRO A 375 -41.71 -3.69 -5.39
CA PRO A 375 -42.22 -4.71 -4.46
C PRO A 375 -43.69 -4.54 -4.01
N ALA A 376 -44.20 -5.48 -3.20
CA ALA A 376 -45.41 -5.37 -2.38
C ALA A 376 -45.22 -6.08 -1.00
N PRO A 377 -46.00 -5.76 0.06
CA PRO A 377 -45.49 -5.78 1.44
C PRO A 377 -46.00 -6.91 2.37
N ALA A 378 -45.40 -6.98 3.56
CA ALA A 378 -45.68 -7.93 4.64
C ALA A 378 -46.75 -7.46 5.65
N PRO A 379 -47.19 -8.36 6.56
CA PRO A 379 -47.61 -8.00 7.91
C PRO A 379 -46.78 -8.71 9.00
N ALA A 380 -46.86 -8.17 10.23
CA ALA A 380 -46.22 -8.65 11.46
C ALA A 380 -47.21 -8.47 12.64
N PRO A 381 -46.84 -8.74 13.91
CA PRO A 381 -46.25 -9.95 14.50
C PRO A 381 -47.06 -10.47 15.73
N ALA A 382 -46.68 -11.61 16.33
CA ALA A 382 -47.18 -11.99 17.67
C ALA A 382 -46.21 -12.83 18.53
N SER A 383 -45.88 -12.28 19.70
CA SER A 383 -45.69 -12.90 21.04
C SER A 383 -44.73 -14.09 21.31
N LYS A 384 -43.98 -13.94 22.42
CA LYS A 384 -43.10 -14.94 23.08
C LYS A 384 -43.92 -16.00 23.88
N PRO A 385 -43.29 -17.09 24.40
CA PRO A 385 -42.78 -17.02 25.78
C PRO A 385 -41.39 -17.69 26.01
N VAL A 386 -40.98 -17.76 27.30
CA VAL A 386 -39.60 -17.92 27.81
C VAL A 386 -39.25 -19.38 28.18
N ALA A 387 -37.96 -19.75 28.07
CA ALA A 387 -37.35 -20.88 28.78
C ALA A 387 -35.96 -20.49 29.33
N ALA A 388 -35.53 -21.12 30.43
CA ALA A 388 -34.41 -20.67 31.29
C ALA A 388 -33.04 -21.33 30.99
N PRO A 389 -31.90 -20.69 31.36
CA PRO A 389 -30.55 -21.25 31.19
C PRO A 389 -30.05 -22.06 32.41
N ALA A 390 -29.10 -22.97 32.15
CA ALA A 390 -28.40 -23.81 33.14
C ALA A 390 -27.03 -23.19 33.56
N PRO A 391 -26.36 -23.68 34.64
CA PRO A 391 -25.56 -22.82 35.53
C PRO A 391 -24.07 -22.67 35.20
N ALA A 392 -23.47 -21.61 35.76
CA ALA A 392 -22.03 -21.33 35.76
C ALA A 392 -21.28 -22.04 36.92
N PRO A 393 -19.97 -22.33 36.77
CA PRO A 393 -19.13 -22.83 37.86
C PRO A 393 -18.77 -21.74 38.89
N ALA A 394 -18.50 -22.16 40.13
CA ALA A 394 -18.50 -21.31 41.34
C ALA A 394 -17.19 -20.51 41.60
N PRO A 395 -17.27 -19.39 42.35
CA PRO A 395 -16.11 -18.59 42.78
C PRO A 395 -15.73 -18.76 44.27
N LYS A 396 -14.44 -18.64 44.60
CA LYS A 396 -13.82 -17.97 45.79
C LYS A 396 -12.33 -18.32 45.93
N PRO A 397 -11.51 -17.63 46.76
CA PRO A 397 -11.86 -16.68 47.83
C PRO A 397 -11.35 -15.24 47.65
N ALA A 398 -12.09 -14.31 48.28
CA ALA A 398 -11.66 -12.93 48.47
C ALA A 398 -10.81 -12.80 49.73
N ALA A 399 -9.73 -12.03 49.65
CA ALA A 399 -9.00 -11.48 50.80
C ALA A 399 -9.01 -9.94 50.68
N GLY A 400 -9.31 -9.25 51.77
CA GLY A 400 -9.67 -7.83 51.75
C GLY A 400 -8.49 -6.86 51.70
N GLY A 401 -8.82 -5.59 51.41
CA GLY A 401 -7.88 -4.48 51.36
C GLY A 401 -8.12 -3.65 50.10
N SER A 402 -8.92 -2.58 50.25
CA SER A 402 -9.19 -1.48 49.30
C SER A 402 -9.11 -1.81 47.79
N GLY A 403 -10.27 -1.79 47.13
CA GLY A 403 -10.35 -1.86 45.66
C GLY A 403 -9.51 -0.76 44.99
N PRO A 404 -9.19 -0.92 43.69
CA PRO A 404 -8.29 -0.01 42.99
C PRO A 404 -8.76 1.44 43.09
N VAL A 405 -7.85 2.33 43.48
CA VAL A 405 -8.06 3.78 43.36
C VAL A 405 -7.44 4.25 42.04
N ALA A 406 -8.10 5.22 41.39
CA ALA A 406 -7.58 5.79 40.16
C ALA A 406 -6.24 6.51 40.43
N GLY A 407 -5.23 6.21 39.63
CA GLY A 407 -3.97 6.95 39.60
C GLY A 407 -4.09 8.20 38.73
N ASN A 408 -3.26 9.21 39.01
CA ASN A 408 -3.17 10.37 38.14
C ASN A 408 -2.27 10.02 36.95
N THR A 409 -2.88 9.86 35.78
CA THR A 409 -2.19 9.49 34.53
C THR A 409 -1.36 10.62 33.94
N ALA A 410 -1.66 11.88 34.24
CA ALA A 410 -0.90 13.04 33.76
C ALA A 410 0.42 13.21 34.54
N THR A 411 0.39 13.03 35.86
CA THR A 411 1.61 13.06 36.72
C THR A 411 2.24 11.68 36.92
N LYS A 412 1.61 10.61 36.42
CA LYS A 412 2.00 9.20 36.61
C LYS A 412 2.10 8.78 38.08
N THR A 413 1.36 9.40 38.99
CA THR A 413 1.45 9.16 40.44
C THR A 413 0.26 8.38 41.01
N CYS A 414 0.54 7.55 42.01
CA CYS A 414 -0.47 6.98 42.90
C CYS A 414 -0.47 7.72 44.25
N PRO A 415 -1.60 7.74 44.99
CA PRO A 415 -1.60 8.22 46.37
C PRO A 415 -0.75 7.30 47.26
N ALA A 416 -0.17 7.84 48.34
CA ALA A 416 0.73 7.12 49.23
C ALA A 416 0.10 5.87 49.89
N SER A 417 -1.23 5.83 50.02
CA SER A 417 -1.98 4.67 50.51
C SER A 417 -2.05 3.50 49.52
N HIS A 418 -1.77 3.74 48.23
CA HIS A 418 -1.87 2.74 47.16
C HIS A 418 -0.59 2.73 46.29
N PRO A 419 0.57 2.34 46.85
CA PRO A 419 1.88 2.49 46.21
C PRO A 419 2.17 1.48 45.08
N VAL A 420 1.20 0.69 44.64
CA VAL A 420 1.39 -0.32 43.57
C VAL A 420 0.74 0.18 42.28
N LYS A 421 1.56 0.55 41.29
CA LYS A 421 1.11 1.10 40.00
C LYS A 421 0.77 -0.01 39.02
N ALA A 422 -0.49 -0.18 38.68
CA ALA A 422 -0.93 -1.06 37.60
C ALA A 422 -1.20 -0.28 36.30
N ASN A 423 -0.75 -0.86 35.18
CA ASN A 423 -0.96 -0.32 33.85
C ASN A 423 -1.78 -1.32 33.02
N ASP A 424 -3.03 -0.95 32.75
CA ASP A 424 -4.02 -1.76 32.04
C ASP A 424 -3.56 -2.16 30.63
N ASN A 425 -2.81 -1.28 29.95
CA ASN A 425 -2.34 -1.52 28.58
C ASN A 425 -1.32 -2.68 28.53
N SER A 426 -0.61 -2.97 29.63
CA SER A 426 0.42 -4.02 29.68
C SER A 426 0.02 -5.24 30.52
N GLY A 427 -1.05 -5.12 31.32
CA GLY A 427 -1.46 -6.09 32.33
C GLY A 427 -0.43 -6.26 33.45
N ILE A 428 0.45 -5.27 33.66
CA ILE A 428 1.60 -5.36 34.59
C ILE A 428 1.46 -4.35 35.73
N TYR A 429 1.72 -4.81 36.96
CA TYR A 429 1.91 -3.93 38.12
C TYR A 429 3.39 -3.73 38.47
N HIS A 430 3.70 -2.55 38.98
CA HIS A 430 5.03 -2.11 39.36
C HIS A 430 5.04 -1.73 40.84
N LEU A 431 6.05 -2.20 41.56
CA LEU A 431 6.32 -1.82 42.95
C LEU A 431 7.27 -0.62 43.00
N PRO A 432 7.29 0.19 44.08
CA PRO A 432 8.11 1.41 44.18
C PRO A 432 9.61 1.23 43.90
N HIS A 433 10.13 0.01 44.10
CA HIS A 433 11.53 -0.34 43.87
C HIS A 433 11.84 -0.84 42.44
N ASN A 434 10.86 -0.93 41.55
CA ASN A 434 11.08 -1.38 40.17
C ASN A 434 11.58 -0.22 39.29
N GLN A 435 12.55 -0.48 38.41
CA GLN A 435 13.18 0.57 37.57
C GLN A 435 12.15 1.38 36.75
N ALA A 436 11.15 0.72 36.17
CA ALA A 436 10.10 1.37 35.39
C ALA A 436 8.97 2.03 36.24
N TYR A 437 9.05 2.01 37.57
CA TYR A 437 7.97 2.51 38.45
C TYR A 437 7.70 4.01 38.27
N SER A 438 8.72 4.84 38.11
CA SER A 438 8.56 6.29 37.86
C SER A 438 7.97 6.59 36.47
N GLN A 439 8.29 5.75 35.48
CA GLN A 439 7.89 5.95 34.07
C GLN A 439 6.50 5.39 33.74
N THR A 440 6.00 4.45 34.54
CA THR A 440 4.72 3.75 34.34
C THR A 440 3.54 4.68 34.58
N ASN A 441 2.65 4.76 33.58
CA ASN A 441 1.36 5.45 33.69
C ASN A 441 0.47 4.68 34.68
N ALA A 442 0.29 5.24 35.87
CA ALA A 442 -0.57 4.69 36.90
C ALA A 442 -2.05 4.95 36.57
N ARG A 443 -2.75 3.95 36.01
CA ARG A 443 -4.22 4.02 35.85
C ARG A 443 -4.92 3.49 37.09
N ASN A 444 -4.53 2.30 37.53
CA ASN A 444 -5.07 1.68 38.73
C ASN A 444 -3.97 1.56 39.79
N CYS A 445 -4.27 1.99 41.01
CA CYS A 445 -3.35 1.99 42.15
C CYS A 445 -3.88 1.05 43.22
N TYR A 446 -3.01 0.14 43.69
CA TYR A 446 -3.35 -0.86 44.72
C TYR A 446 -2.55 -0.64 46.00
N ALA A 447 -3.16 -0.96 47.14
CA ALA A 447 -2.49 -0.95 48.45
C ALA A 447 -1.37 -2.01 48.53
N THR A 448 -1.55 -3.16 47.87
CA THR A 448 -0.61 -4.29 47.92
C THR A 448 -0.42 -4.97 46.56
N ALA A 449 0.70 -5.68 46.41
CA ALA A 449 0.97 -6.54 45.26
C ALA A 449 -0.11 -7.62 45.07
N ALA A 450 -0.56 -8.22 46.17
CA ALA A 450 -1.58 -9.26 46.17
C ALA A 450 -2.94 -8.74 45.66
N ALA A 451 -3.32 -7.49 46.00
CA ALA A 451 -4.55 -6.88 45.47
C ALA A 451 -4.46 -6.64 43.94
N ALA A 452 -3.30 -6.21 43.43
CA ALA A 452 -3.07 -6.10 41.99
C ALA A 452 -3.10 -7.48 41.29
N GLN A 453 -2.53 -8.52 41.91
CA GLN A 453 -2.58 -9.89 41.38
C GLN A 453 -3.99 -10.47 41.37
N ALA A 454 -4.77 -10.26 42.43
CA ALA A 454 -6.18 -10.67 42.51
C ALA A 454 -7.05 -9.95 41.46
N ALA A 455 -6.67 -8.73 41.07
CA ALA A 455 -7.29 -7.99 39.97
C ALA A 455 -6.76 -8.40 38.56
N GLY A 456 -5.92 -9.42 38.47
CA GLY A 456 -5.45 -9.99 37.19
C GLY A 456 -4.12 -9.45 36.65
N TYR A 457 -3.43 -8.56 37.37
CA TYR A 457 -2.16 -7.98 36.92
C TYR A 457 -0.96 -8.85 37.32
N ARG A 458 -0.04 -9.09 36.39
CA ARG A 458 1.22 -9.78 36.66
C ARG A 458 2.29 -8.82 37.16
N ALA A 459 3.27 -9.33 37.92
CA ALA A 459 4.41 -8.52 38.36
C ALA A 459 5.27 -8.10 37.16
N ALA A 460 5.83 -6.89 37.22
CA ALA A 460 6.90 -6.49 36.30
C ALA A 460 8.11 -7.41 36.49
N LYS A 461 8.68 -7.90 35.38
CA LYS A 461 9.98 -8.56 35.42
C LYS A 461 11.05 -7.49 35.72
N ARG A 462 12.09 -7.89 36.45
CA ARG A 462 13.21 -7.02 36.84
C ARG A 462 13.96 -6.49 35.63
#